data_AF-A0A6J6U9S8-F1
#
_entry.id   AF-A0A6J6U9S8-F1
#
_cell.length_a   1.000
_cell.length_b   1.000
_cell.length_c   1.000
_cell.angle_alpha   90.00
_cell.angle_beta   90.00
_cell.angle_gamma   90.00
#
_symmetry.space_group_name_H-M   'P 1'
#
loop_
_entity.id
_entity.type
_entity.pdbx_description
1 polymer ?
#
loop_
_entity_poly.entity_id
_entity_poly.type
_entity_poly.pdbx_seq_one_letter_code
_entity_poly.pdbx_strand_id
1 'polypeptide(L)'
;MWSTAEHLQSWADSKRPLLALVPELDDYLKPPEAKEKFAVVAQCEVVAIPECRHLWVGEKFVRIAWNLALKKIRPEMPELSWNWDGEMTRWDDLKDNSTCN
;
A
#
# COMPACT_ATOMS: atom_id res chain seq x y z
N MET A 1 -6.00 -22.51 3.87
CA MET A 1 -4.89 -21.57 3.69
C MET A 1 -4.95 -21.07 2.25
N TRP A 2 -5.13 -19.77 2.01
CA TRP A 2 -5.52 -19.25 0.68
C TRP A 2 -4.35 -19.03 -0.30
N SER A 3 -3.10 -19.22 0.13
CA SER A 3 -1.90 -19.18 -0.71
C SER A 3 -1.08 -20.45 -0.56
N THR A 4 -0.55 -20.97 -1.67
CA THR A 4 0.38 -22.12 -1.72
C THR A 4 1.77 -21.65 -2.14
N ALA A 5 2.78 -22.49 -1.92
CA ALA A 5 4.17 -22.21 -2.31
C ALA A 5 4.34 -22.02 -3.83
N GLU A 6 3.52 -22.70 -4.63
CA GLU A 6 3.54 -22.62 -6.10
C GLU A 6 3.22 -21.20 -6.60
N HIS A 7 2.33 -20.47 -5.90
CA HIS A 7 2.05 -19.08 -6.23
C HIS A 7 3.28 -18.19 -6.04
N LEU A 8 4.11 -18.44 -5.03
CA LEU A 8 5.36 -17.70 -4.83
C LEU A 8 6.40 -18.07 -5.88
N GLN A 9 6.44 -19.34 -6.32
CA GLN A 9 7.35 -19.76 -7.38
C GLN A 9 7.07 -19.04 -8.70
N SER A 10 5.79 -18.86 -9.05
CA SER A 10 5.39 -18.07 -10.24
C SER A 10 5.93 -16.62 -10.19
N TRP A 11 5.96 -16.00 -9.00
CA TRP A 11 6.57 -14.68 -8.81
C TRP A 11 8.10 -14.71 -8.94
N ALA A 12 8.77 -15.75 -8.43
CA ALA A 12 10.20 -15.94 -8.62
C ALA A 12 10.55 -16.05 -10.12
N ASP A 13 9.79 -16.86 -10.87
CA ASP A 13 10.00 -17.12 -12.30
C ASP A 13 9.73 -15.88 -13.17
N SER A 14 8.81 -15.01 -12.74
CA SER A 14 8.48 -13.74 -13.42
C SER A 14 9.66 -12.76 -13.49
N LYS A 15 10.63 -12.86 -12.57
CA LYS A 15 11.82 -11.98 -12.44
C LYS A 15 11.52 -10.48 -12.33
N ARG A 16 10.26 -10.09 -12.21
CA ARG A 16 9.85 -8.69 -12.02
C ARG A 16 10.23 -8.24 -10.61
N PRO A 17 10.61 -6.96 -10.43
CA PRO A 17 10.82 -6.40 -9.10
C PRO A 17 9.56 -6.56 -8.25
N LEU A 18 9.72 -7.09 -7.04
CA LEU A 18 8.62 -7.30 -6.10
C LEU A 18 8.91 -6.56 -4.80
N LEU A 19 7.95 -5.76 -4.35
CA LEU A 19 8.01 -5.05 -3.07
C LEU A 19 6.81 -5.50 -2.23
N ALA A 20 7.07 -6.16 -1.10
CA ALA A 20 6.07 -6.60 -0.16
C ALA A 20 6.05 -5.65 1.04
N LEU A 21 4.97 -4.87 1.17
CA LEU A 21 4.74 -4.01 2.33
C LEU A 21 3.96 -4.81 3.38
N VAL A 22 4.55 -4.99 4.56
CA VAL A 22 3.99 -5.84 5.61
C VAL A 22 3.72 -5.01 6.87
N PRO A 23 2.48 -4.93 7.36
CA PRO A 23 2.17 -4.29 8.63
C PRO A 23 2.85 -5.00 9.81
N GLU A 24 3.35 -4.25 10.78
CA GLU A 24 3.94 -4.83 12.00
C GLU A 24 2.92 -5.61 12.83
N LEU A 25 1.70 -5.08 12.94
CA LEU A 25 0.59 -5.63 13.72
C LEU A 25 -0.41 -6.37 12.82
N ASP A 26 0.11 -7.09 11.82
CA ASP A 26 -0.71 -7.97 10.98
C ASP A 26 -1.11 -9.23 11.76
N ASP A 27 -2.38 -9.63 11.65
CA ASP A 27 -2.93 -10.79 12.36
C ASP A 27 -2.60 -12.13 11.66
N TYR A 28 -2.19 -12.09 10.39
CA TYR A 28 -1.97 -13.27 9.55
C TYR A 28 -0.49 -13.52 9.22
N LEU A 29 0.29 -12.46 9.02
CA LEU A 29 1.68 -12.57 8.61
C LEU A 29 2.51 -11.38 9.10
N LYS A 30 3.28 -11.62 10.15
CA LYS A 30 4.18 -10.60 10.72
C LYS A 30 5.47 -10.45 9.90
N PRO A 31 6.18 -9.31 10.00
CA PRO A 31 7.41 -9.06 9.26
C PRO A 31 8.49 -10.16 9.30
N PRO A 32 8.82 -10.79 10.46
CA PRO A 32 9.82 -11.86 10.47
C PRO A 32 9.38 -13.09 9.66
N GLU A 33 8.13 -13.54 9.82
CA GLU A 33 7.58 -14.67 9.07
C GLU A 33 7.43 -14.36 7.59
N ALA A 34 7.11 -13.10 7.25
CA ALA A 34 7.04 -12.65 5.87
C ALA A 34 8.40 -12.80 5.19
N LYS A 35 9.50 -12.37 5.84
CA LYS A 35 10.85 -12.50 5.28
C LYS A 35 11.21 -13.94 4.97
N GLU A 36 10.85 -14.87 5.85
CA GLU A 36 11.09 -16.31 5.63
C GLU A 36 10.26 -16.85 4.46
N LYS A 37 8.96 -16.53 4.39
CA LYS A 37 8.09 -17.01 3.32
C LYS A 37 8.45 -16.42 1.96
N PHE A 38 8.80 -15.13 1.92
CA PHE A 38 9.19 -14.44 0.68
C PHE A 38 10.63 -14.74 0.24
N ALA A 39 11.45 -15.43 1.05
CA ALA A 39 12.83 -15.79 0.69
C ALA A 39 12.93 -16.66 -0.58
N VAL A 40 11.85 -17.36 -0.95
CA VAL A 40 11.74 -18.11 -2.21
C VAL A 40 11.89 -17.19 -3.44
N VAL A 41 11.46 -15.93 -3.32
CA VAL A 41 11.54 -14.93 -4.38
C VAL A 41 12.76 -14.05 -4.12
N ALA A 42 13.90 -14.39 -4.72
CA ALA A 42 15.19 -13.73 -4.47
C ALA A 42 15.17 -12.20 -4.72
N GLN A 43 14.33 -11.73 -5.64
CA GLN A 43 14.16 -10.31 -5.97
C GLN A 43 13.12 -9.58 -5.10
N CYS A 44 12.49 -10.25 -4.14
CA CYS A 44 11.48 -9.66 -3.27
C CYS A 44 12.12 -8.83 -2.16
N GLU A 45 11.70 -7.58 -2.06
CA GLU A 45 12.04 -6.69 -0.95
C GLU A 45 10.87 -6.64 0.04
N VAL A 46 11.10 -7.06 1.28
CA VAL A 46 10.07 -7.05 2.34
C VAL A 46 10.31 -5.86 3.26
N VAL A 47 9.36 -4.92 3.28
CA VAL A 47 9.41 -3.71 4.10
C VAL A 47 8.36 -3.78 5.20
N ALA A 48 8.80 -3.68 6.45
CA ALA A 48 7.92 -3.63 7.61
C ALA A 48 7.42 -2.20 7.83
N ILE A 49 6.10 -2.02 8.00
CA ILE A 49 5.51 -0.73 8.35
C ILE A 49 5.18 -0.69 9.84
N PRO A 50 5.85 0.18 10.62
CA PRO A 50 5.68 0.23 12.06
C PRO A 50 4.28 0.70 12.43
N GLU A 51 3.75 0.18 13.54
CA GLU A 51 2.44 0.53 14.12
C GLU A 51 1.20 0.25 13.23
N CYS A 52 1.39 -0.25 12.00
CA CYS A 52 0.31 -0.51 11.07
C CYS A 52 -0.37 -1.85 11.39
N ARG A 53 -1.71 -1.85 11.35
CA ARG A 53 -2.54 -3.07 11.42
C ARG A 53 -2.93 -3.57 10.03
N HIS A 54 -3.49 -4.79 9.98
CA HIS A 54 -3.86 -5.49 8.75
C HIS A 54 -4.68 -4.68 7.73
N LEU A 55 -5.62 -3.85 8.21
CA LEU A 55 -6.51 -3.10 7.31
C LEU A 55 -5.94 -1.77 6.80
N TRP A 56 -4.70 -1.40 7.17
CA TRP A 56 -4.09 -0.12 6.78
C TRP A 56 -4.98 1.09 7.10
N VAL A 57 -5.81 0.98 8.14
CA VAL A 57 -6.81 1.99 8.49
C VAL A 57 -6.14 3.23 9.07
N GLY A 58 -6.46 4.37 8.48
CA GLY A 58 -5.96 5.67 8.89
C GLY A 58 -5.13 6.30 7.79
N GLU A 59 -5.34 7.60 7.58
CA GLU A 59 -4.70 8.38 6.52
C GLU A 59 -3.17 8.17 6.52
N LYS A 60 -2.53 8.16 7.70
CA LYS A 60 -1.09 7.91 7.87
C LYS A 60 -0.60 6.66 7.12
N PHE A 61 -1.27 5.52 7.29
CA PHE A 61 -0.77 4.24 6.76
C PHE A 61 -1.01 4.11 5.25
N VAL A 62 -2.16 4.60 4.77
CA VAL A 62 -2.44 4.67 3.32
C VAL A 62 -1.41 5.57 2.62
N ARG A 63 -1.10 6.73 3.21
CA ARG A 63 -0.09 7.66 2.68
C ARG A 63 1.29 7.01 2.57
N ILE A 64 1.72 6.29 3.61
CA ILE A 64 2.99 5.56 3.61
C ILE A 64 3.00 4.50 2.51
N ALA A 65 1.95 3.67 2.42
CA ALA A 65 1.87 2.62 1.40
C ALA A 65 1.98 3.20 -0.02
N TRP A 66 1.25 4.29 -0.29
CA TRP A 66 1.22 4.92 -1.60
C TRP A 66 2.52 5.62 -1.97
N ASN A 67 3.13 6.34 -1.05
CA ASN A 67 4.43 6.96 -1.31
C ASN A 67 5.53 5.90 -1.55
N LEU A 68 5.51 4.78 -0.83
CA LEU A 68 6.48 3.69 -1.04
C LEU A 68 6.28 3.01 -2.40
N ALA A 69 5.02 2.73 -2.77
CA ALA A 69 4.71 2.16 -4.09
C ALA A 69 5.12 3.12 -5.23
N LEU A 70 4.77 4.41 -5.11
CA LEU A 70 5.14 5.41 -6.10
C LEU A 70 6.66 5.51 -6.23
N LYS A 71 7.40 5.60 -5.12
CA LYS A 71 8.86 5.67 -5.13
C LYS A 71 9.51 4.47 -5.83
N LYS A 72 8.89 3.28 -5.75
CA LYS A 72 9.39 2.07 -6.43
C LYS A 72 9.08 2.09 -7.93
N ILE A 73 7.92 2.62 -8.33
CA ILE A 73 7.43 2.60 -9.72
C ILE A 73 7.96 3.80 -10.52
N ARG A 74 8.00 4.99 -9.92
CA ARG A 74 8.40 6.28 -10.48
C ARG A 74 9.14 7.12 -9.43
N PRO A 75 10.44 6.84 -9.18
CA PRO A 75 11.24 7.57 -8.19
C PRO A 75 11.45 9.05 -8.51
N GLU A 76 11.25 9.45 -9.76
CA GLU A 76 11.36 10.84 -10.24
C GLU A 76 10.15 11.71 -9.85
N MET A 77 9.02 11.09 -9.52
CA MET A 77 7.81 11.82 -9.14
C MET A 77 7.92 12.30 -7.69
N PRO A 78 7.45 13.53 -7.39
CA PRO A 78 7.31 13.98 -6.02
C PRO A 78 6.28 13.13 -5.26
N GLU A 79 6.27 13.23 -3.93
CA GLU A 79 5.23 12.62 -3.11
C GLU A 79 3.84 13.06 -3.58
N LEU A 80 2.87 12.14 -3.51
CA LEU A 80 1.51 12.42 -3.96
C LEU A 80 0.92 13.60 -3.18
N SER A 81 0.31 14.53 -3.90
CA SER A 81 -0.48 15.59 -3.30
C SER A 81 -1.78 15.01 -2.75
N TRP A 82 -2.16 15.47 -1.56
CA TRP A 82 -3.38 15.04 -0.88
C TRP A 82 -4.50 16.07 -0.98
N ASN A 83 -4.18 17.27 -1.46
CA ASN A 83 -5.15 18.28 -1.84
C ASN A 83 -5.60 18.02 -3.28
N TRP A 84 -6.90 18.14 -3.49
CA TRP A 84 -7.51 18.14 -4.80
C TRP A 84 -7.82 19.58 -5.19
N ASP A 85 -7.09 20.11 -6.17
CA ASP A 85 -7.27 21.48 -6.69
C ASP A 85 -8.13 21.51 -7.97
N GLY A 86 -8.69 20.37 -8.38
CA GLY A 86 -9.50 20.25 -9.59
C GLY A 86 -10.98 20.60 -9.38
N GLU A 87 -11.69 20.88 -10.46
CA GLU A 87 -13.14 21.11 -10.41
C GLU A 87 -13.88 19.82 -10.00
N MET A 88 -14.73 19.89 -8.96
CA MET A 88 -15.57 18.77 -8.56
C MET A 88 -16.81 18.71 -9.47
N THR A 89 -16.87 17.75 -10.39
CA THR A 89 -17.99 17.65 -11.35
C THR A 89 -19.25 16.98 -10.80
N ARG A 90 -19.25 16.52 -9.54
CA ARG A 90 -20.39 15.89 -8.86
C ARG A 90 -20.37 16.26 -7.37
N TRP A 91 -21.56 16.36 -6.76
CA TRP A 91 -21.76 16.70 -5.34
C TRP A 91 -21.33 18.13 -4.94
N ASP A 92 -21.20 19.03 -5.92
CA ASP A 92 -20.91 20.45 -5.67
C ASP A 92 -22.19 21.29 -5.37
N ASP A 93 -23.35 20.62 -5.39
CA ASP A 93 -24.68 21.17 -5.14
C ASP A 93 -24.97 21.48 -3.66
N LEU A 94 -24.06 21.13 -2.75
CA LEU A 94 -24.14 21.46 -1.32
C LEU A 94 -23.62 22.87 -0.97
N LYS A 95 -23.21 23.67 -1.95
CA LYS A 95 -22.71 25.04 -1.73
C LYS A 95 -23.80 26.08 -1.45
N ASP A 96 -25.08 25.70 -1.54
CA ASP A 96 -26.17 26.62 -1.24
C ASP A 96 -26.43 26.70 0.27
N ASN A 97 -25.82 27.68 0.93
CA ASN A 97 -26.05 28.00 2.34
C ASN A 97 -27.40 28.72 2.58
N SER A 98 -28.41 28.54 1.71
CA SER A 98 -29.65 29.33 1.78
C SER A 98 -30.62 28.96 2.92
N THR A 99 -30.37 27.94 3.72
CA THR A 99 -31.26 27.61 4.85
C THR A 99 -30.52 27.01 6.06
N CYS A 100 -29.84 27.86 6.82
CA CYS A 100 -29.69 27.66 8.27
C CYS A 100 -30.44 28.81 8.97
N ASN A 101 -31.73 28.58 9.25
CA ASN A 101 -32.53 29.29 10.24
C ASN A 101 -33.00 28.27 11.27
#